data_AF-A0A528TH65-F1
#
_entry.id   AF-A0A528TH65-F1
#
_cell.length_a   1.000
_cell.length_b   1.000
_cell.length_c   1.000
_cell.angle_alpha   90.00
_cell.angle_beta   90.00
_cell.angle_gamma   90.00
#
_symmetry.space_group_name_H-M   'P 1'
#
loop_
_entity.id
_entity.type
_entity.pdbx_description
1 polymer ?
#
loop_
_entity_poly.entity_id
_entity_poly.type
_entity_poly.pdbx_seq_one_letter_code
_entity_poly.pdbx_strand_id
1 'polypeptide(L)'
;LAQATPENKLSLIREEQAKGKLVAMCGDGTNDAPALAQADVGVAMNTGTVAAREAGNMVDLDSDPTKLIEIVEIGKALLMTRGSLTTFSIANDVAKYFAIIPAMFA
;
A
#
# COMPACT_ATOMS: atom_id res chain seq x y z
N LEU A 1 5.57 -1.66 -21.88
CA LEU A 1 4.97 -0.86 -22.98
C LEU A 1 5.87 0.34 -23.23
N ALA A 2 6.44 0.49 -24.41
CA ALA A 2 7.05 1.75 -24.82
C ALA A 2 5.97 2.62 -25.48
N GLN A 3 5.93 3.93 -25.20
CA GLN A 3 4.93 4.87 -25.73
C GLN A 3 3.46 4.51 -25.39
N ALA A 4 3.18 4.13 -24.14
CA ALA A 4 1.80 3.88 -23.71
C ALA A 4 1.01 5.19 -23.60
N THR A 5 -0.13 5.26 -24.29
CA THR A 5 -1.11 6.34 -24.07
C THR A 5 -1.70 6.24 -22.65
N PRO A 6 -2.27 7.34 -22.12
CA PRO A 6 -2.92 7.33 -20.81
C PRO A 6 -3.99 6.22 -20.69
N GLU A 7 -4.75 5.98 -21.75
CA GLU A 7 -5.81 4.97 -21.82
C GLU A 7 -5.23 3.55 -21.74
N ASN A 8 -4.07 3.32 -22.36
CA ASN A 8 -3.37 2.03 -22.30
C ASN A 8 -2.85 1.73 -20.89
N LYS A 9 -2.33 2.74 -20.18
CA LYS A 9 -1.90 2.61 -18.78
C LYS A 9 -3.08 2.24 -17.88
N LEU A 10 -4.19 2.97 -17.99
CA LEU A 10 -5.43 2.69 -17.24
C LEU A 10 -5.99 1.30 -17.53
N SER A 11 -6.02 0.91 -18.80
CA SER A 11 -6.54 -0.41 -19.21
C SER A 11 -5.69 -1.54 -18.64
N LEU A 12 -4.36 -1.39 -18.67
CA LEU A 12 -3.45 -2.37 -18.08
C LEU A 12 -3.63 -2.50 -16.57
N ILE A 13 -3.77 -1.38 -15.85
CA ILE A 13 -4.01 -1.39 -14.39
C ILE A 13 -5.30 -2.15 -14.09
N ARG A 14 -6.39 -1.82 -14.80
CA ARG A 14 -7.69 -2.49 -14.61
C ARG A 14 -7.62 -3.98 -14.95
N GLU A 15 -6.88 -4.36 -15.99
CA GLU A 15 -6.71 -5.76 -16.38
C GLU A 15 -5.97 -6.55 -15.28
N GLU A 16 -4.90 -6.01 -14.73
CA GLU A 16 -4.14 -6.66 -13.66
C GLU A 16 -4.94 -6.70 -12.34
N GLN A 17 -5.71 -5.64 -12.03
CA GLN A 17 -6.65 -5.62 -10.91
C GLN A 17 -7.77 -6.64 -11.07
N ALA A 18 -8.31 -6.81 -12.29
CA ALA A 18 -9.33 -7.82 -12.58
C ALA A 18 -8.80 -9.26 -12.39
N LYS A 19 -7.48 -9.47 -12.49
CA LYS A 19 -6.82 -10.75 -12.15
C LYS A 19 -6.63 -10.93 -10.64
N GLY A 20 -7.13 -10.01 -9.81
CA GLY A 20 -7.00 -10.05 -8.35
C GLY A 20 -5.63 -9.62 -7.83
N LYS A 21 -4.81 -8.95 -8.65
CA LYS A 21 -3.51 -8.43 -8.21
C LYS A 21 -3.66 -7.02 -7.66
N LEU A 22 -2.90 -6.71 -6.63
CA LEU A 22 -2.70 -5.33 -6.18
C LEU A 22 -1.69 -4.66 -7.10
N VAL A 23 -2.04 -3.47 -7.61
CA VAL A 23 -1.24 -2.73 -8.57
C VAL A 23 -0.72 -1.44 -7.94
N ALA A 24 0.60 -1.30 -7.91
CA ALA A 24 1.27 -0.05 -7.57
C ALA A 24 1.74 0.66 -8.85
N MET A 25 1.59 1.97 -8.90
CA MET A 25 2.04 2.80 -10.03
C MET A 25 2.90 3.96 -9.52
N CYS A 26 3.98 4.26 -10.23
CA CYS A 26 4.75 5.49 -10.04
C CYS A 26 4.69 6.35 -11.31
N GLY A 27 4.59 7.67 -11.15
CA GLY A 27 4.50 8.62 -12.26
C GLY A 27 4.71 10.07 -11.84
N ASP A 28 4.95 10.93 -12.83
CA ASP A 28 5.29 12.35 -12.66
C ASP A 28 4.39 13.28 -13.47
N GLY A 29 3.76 12.79 -14.55
CA GLY A 29 2.97 13.62 -15.45
C GLY A 29 1.50 13.82 -15.07
N THR A 30 0.90 14.90 -15.57
CA THR A 30 -0.58 15.10 -15.60
C THR A 30 -1.28 13.93 -16.29
N ASN A 31 -0.63 13.35 -17.30
CA ASN A 31 -1.11 12.18 -18.03
C ASN A 31 -1.14 10.90 -17.19
N ASP A 32 -0.38 10.86 -16.10
CA ASP A 32 -0.34 9.73 -15.17
C ASP A 32 -1.31 9.89 -14.01
N ALA A 33 -1.83 11.10 -13.75
CA ALA A 33 -2.76 11.35 -12.65
C ALA A 33 -3.98 10.41 -12.65
N PRO A 34 -4.66 10.14 -13.78
CA PRO A 34 -5.79 9.19 -13.79
C PRO A 34 -5.35 7.76 -13.46
N ALA A 35 -4.17 7.35 -13.90
CA ALA A 35 -3.65 6.02 -13.69
C ALA A 35 -3.11 5.84 -12.26
N LEU A 36 -2.48 6.88 -11.69
CA LEU A 36 -2.10 6.96 -10.27
C LEU A 36 -3.31 6.86 -9.35
N ALA A 37 -4.41 7.53 -9.69
CA ALA A 37 -5.66 7.46 -8.93
C ALA A 37 -6.40 6.11 -9.06
N GLN A 38 -6.21 5.39 -10.17
CA GLN A 38 -6.81 4.08 -10.40
C GLN A 38 -6.02 2.94 -9.76
N ALA A 39 -4.71 3.11 -9.56
CA ALA A 39 -3.85 2.14 -8.90
C ALA A 39 -4.24 1.97 -7.42
N ASP A 40 -3.97 0.79 -6.85
CA ASP A 40 -4.21 0.54 -5.42
C ASP A 40 -3.24 1.35 -4.55
N VAL A 41 -2.04 1.60 -5.09
CA VAL A 41 -1.03 2.47 -4.48
C VAL A 41 -0.40 3.34 -5.56
N GLY A 42 -0.78 4.61 -5.62
CA GLY A 42 -0.19 5.63 -6.50
C GLY A 42 0.96 6.37 -5.81
N VAL A 43 2.13 6.41 -6.43
CA VAL A 43 3.31 7.15 -5.98
C VAL A 43 3.65 8.25 -6.99
N ALA A 44 3.43 9.50 -6.62
CA ALA A 44 3.79 10.64 -7.46
C ALA A 44 5.24 11.06 -7.22
N MET A 45 5.99 11.40 -8.25
CA MET A 45 7.33 11.99 -8.08
C MET A 45 7.24 13.46 -7.66
N ASN A 46 8.22 13.95 -6.90
CA ASN A 46 8.30 15.34 -6.46
C ASN A 46 8.40 16.35 -7.61
N THR A 47 9.16 15.97 -8.64
CA THR A 47 9.26 16.71 -9.91
C THR A 47 7.94 16.70 -10.70
N GLY A 48 6.98 15.88 -10.30
CA GLY A 48 5.71 15.72 -10.97
C GLY A 48 4.77 16.91 -10.82
N THR A 49 3.80 16.95 -11.74
CA THR A 49 2.76 17.99 -11.77
C THR A 49 1.94 18.00 -10.48
N VAL A 50 1.33 19.15 -10.15
CA VAL A 50 0.43 19.27 -8.99
C VAL A 50 -0.71 18.24 -9.08
N ALA A 51 -1.28 18.06 -10.27
CA ALA A 51 -2.32 17.06 -10.52
C ALA A 51 -1.86 15.62 -10.22
N ALA A 52 -0.62 15.25 -10.56
CA ALA A 52 -0.08 13.94 -10.25
C ALA A 52 0.09 13.75 -8.73
N ARG A 53 0.56 14.78 -8.03
CA ARG A 53 0.74 14.77 -6.57
C ARG A 53 -0.58 14.71 -5.80
N GLU A 54 -1.63 15.35 -6.30
CA GLU A 54 -2.97 15.27 -5.71
C GLU A 54 -3.67 13.93 -6.01
N ALA A 55 -3.37 13.31 -7.15
CA ALA A 55 -3.95 12.04 -7.53
C ALA A 55 -3.26 10.82 -6.88
N GLY A 56 -1.98 10.93 -6.51
CA GLY A 56 -1.21 9.88 -5.85
C GLY A 56 -1.49 9.79 -4.34
N ASN A 57 -1.31 8.61 -3.75
CA ASN A 57 -1.42 8.39 -2.30
C ASN A 57 -0.15 8.82 -1.55
N MET A 58 1.00 8.75 -2.22
CA MET A 58 2.31 9.09 -1.68
C MET A 58 3.08 9.95 -2.67
N VAL A 59 3.99 10.77 -2.14
CA VAL A 59 4.91 11.57 -2.95
C VAL A 59 6.34 11.14 -2.65
N ASP A 60 7.07 10.70 -3.68
CA ASP A 60 8.50 10.46 -3.56
C ASP A 60 9.28 11.75 -3.77
N LEU A 61 9.83 12.26 -2.67
CA LEU A 61 10.61 13.50 -2.62
C LEU A 61 11.91 13.46 -3.42
N ASP A 62 12.51 12.28 -3.57
CA ASP A 62 13.80 12.11 -4.27
C ASP A 62 13.62 11.77 -5.76
N SER A 63 12.37 11.52 -6.20
CA SER A 63 12.00 11.19 -7.58
C SER A 63 12.79 9.99 -8.14
N ASP A 64 13.00 8.97 -7.30
CA ASP A 64 13.70 7.73 -7.62
C ASP A 64 12.70 6.56 -7.65
N PRO A 65 12.39 5.99 -8.83
CA PRO A 65 11.45 4.89 -8.95
C PRO A 65 11.89 3.60 -8.22
N THR A 66 13.18 3.46 -7.86
CA THR A 66 13.67 2.30 -7.09
C THR A 66 13.10 2.27 -5.67
N LYS A 67 12.64 3.40 -5.13
CA LYS A 67 11.99 3.47 -3.81
C LYS A 67 10.69 2.69 -3.70
N LEU A 68 10.07 2.30 -4.81
CA LEU A 68 8.95 1.37 -4.75
C LEU A 68 9.30 0.06 -4.04
N ILE A 69 10.56 -0.40 -4.16
CA ILE A 69 11.03 -1.61 -3.49
C ILE A 69 11.04 -1.39 -1.96
N GLU A 70 11.58 -0.26 -1.52
CA GLU A 70 11.63 0.12 -0.10
C GLU A 70 10.23 0.28 0.51
N ILE A 71 9.30 0.92 -0.23
CA ILE A 71 7.90 1.06 0.18
C ILE A 71 7.26 -0.32 0.42
N VAL A 72 7.51 -1.28 -0.49
CA VAL A 72 6.99 -2.65 -0.34
C VAL A 72 7.63 -3.37 0.84
N GLU A 73 8.92 -3.19 1.08
CA GLU A 73 9.64 -3.79 2.20
C GLU A 73 9.10 -3.30 3.56
N ILE A 74 8.98 -1.98 3.72
CA ILE A 74 8.42 -1.36 4.92
C ILE A 74 6.97 -1.79 5.13
N GLY A 75 6.16 -1.81 4.06
CA GLY A 75 4.77 -2.25 4.12
C GLY A 75 4.63 -3.69 4.62
N LYS A 76 5.50 -4.60 4.16
CA LYS A 76 5.53 -5.99 4.63
C LYS A 76 5.93 -6.10 6.10
N ALA A 77 6.95 -5.34 6.52
CA ALA A 77 7.40 -5.35 7.92
C ALA A 77 6.29 -4.89 8.89
N LEU A 78 5.52 -3.87 8.51
CA LEU A 78 4.37 -3.38 9.27
C LEU A 78 3.26 -4.44 9.37
N LEU A 79 2.93 -5.12 8.27
CA LEU A 79 1.94 -6.20 8.26
C LEU A 79 2.37 -7.37 9.15
N MET A 80 3.64 -7.77 9.11
CA MET A 80 4.18 -8.81 9.99
C MET A 80 4.07 -8.41 11.46
N THR A 81 4.48 -7.18 11.80
CA THR A 81 4.44 -6.69 13.18
C THR A 81 3.01 -6.66 13.72
N ARG A 82 2.06 -6.18 12.92
CA ARG A 82 0.64 -6.17 13.28
C ARG A 82 0.10 -7.58 13.52
N GLY A 83 0.41 -8.53 12.62
CA GLY A 83 0.00 -9.93 12.77
C GLY A 83 0.59 -10.58 14.03
N SER A 84 1.86 -10.35 14.29
CA SER A 84 2.54 -10.86 15.48
C SER A 84 1.94 -10.31 16.77
N LEU A 85 1.72 -8.99 16.86
CA LEU A 85 1.16 -8.35 18.05
C LEU A 85 -0.29 -8.76 18.31
N THR A 86 -1.12 -8.87 17.27
CA THR A 86 -2.51 -9.32 17.42
C THR A 86 -2.58 -10.77 17.92
N THR A 87 -1.76 -11.66 17.34
CA THR A 87 -1.68 -13.06 17.78
C THR A 87 -1.19 -13.16 19.23
N PHE A 88 -0.14 -12.39 19.57
CA PHE A 88 0.39 -12.33 20.94
C PHE A 88 -0.65 -11.82 21.94
N SER A 89 -1.38 -10.75 21.60
CA SER A 89 -2.42 -10.19 22.48
C SER A 89 -3.54 -11.18 22.73
N ILE A 90 -4.04 -11.85 21.69
CA ILE A 90 -5.11 -12.84 21.81
C ILE A 90 -4.64 -14.03 22.67
N ALA A 91 -3.40 -14.50 22.47
CA ALA A 91 -2.86 -15.59 23.27
C ALA A 91 -2.77 -15.21 24.76
N ASN A 92 -2.38 -13.97 25.06
CA ASN A 92 -2.31 -13.48 26.44
C ASN A 92 -3.70 -13.38 27.09
N ASP A 93 -4.74 -13.01 26.33
CA ASP A 93 -6.09 -12.91 26.88
C ASP A 93 -6.62 -14.27 27.38
N VAL A 94 -6.25 -15.38 26.74
CA VAL A 94 -6.57 -16.73 27.23
C VAL A 94 -5.97 -16.97 28.62
N ALA A 95 -4.69 -16.63 28.82
CA ALA A 95 -4.03 -16.77 30.11
C ALA A 95 -4.68 -15.89 31.19
N LYS A 96 -5.09 -14.66 30.83
CA LYS A 96 -5.82 -13.76 31.75
C LYS A 96 -7.15 -14.37 32.19
N TYR A 97 -7.93 -14.97 31.30
CA TYR A 97 -9.19 -15.63 31.67
C TYR A 97 -8.96 -16.77 32.66
N PHE A 98 -7.93 -17.60 32.46
CA PHE A 98 -7.58 -18.68 33.39
C PHE A 98 -7.14 -18.17 34.77
N ALA A 99 -6.55 -16.98 34.87
CA ALA A 99 -6.15 -16.40 36.14
C ALA A 99 -7.32 -15.70 36.86
N ILE A 100 -8.13 -14.93 36.12
CA ILE A 100 -9.16 -14.05 36.69
C ILE A 100 -10.41 -14.85 37.08
N ILE A 101 -10.87 -15.79 36.24
CA ILE A 101 -12.13 -16.51 36.51
C ILE A 101 -12.05 -17.29 37.83
N PRO A 102 -11.04 -18.12 38.11
CA PRO A 102 -10.97 -18.84 39.37
C PRO A 102 -10.83 -17.91 40.57
N ALA A 103 -10.06 -16.81 40.45
CA ALA A 103 -9.89 -15.84 41.52
C ALA A 103 -11.18 -15.08 41.88
N MET A 104 -12.10 -14.91 40.92
CA MET A 104 -13.40 -14.27 41.17
C MET A 104 -14.40 -15.16 41.91
N PHE A 105 -14.24 -16.49 41.85
CA PHE A 105 -15.16 -17.46 42.45
C PHE A 105 -14.55 -18.23 43.64
N ALA A 106 -13.35 -17.85 44.09
CA ALA A 106 -12.65 -18.41 45.25
C ALA A 106 -12.91 -17.61 46.53
#